data_AF-A0A7J8QTF1-F1
#
_entry.id   AF-A0A7J8QTF1-F1
#
_cell.length_a   1.000
_cell.length_b   1.000
_cell.length_c   1.000
_cell.angle_alpha   90.00
_cell.angle_beta   90.00
_cell.angle_gamma   90.00
#
_symmetry.space_group_name_H-M   'P 1'
#
loop_
_entity.id
_entity.type
_entity.pdbx_description
1 polymer ?
#
loop_
_entity_poly.entity_id
_entity_poly.type
_entity_poly.pdbx_seq_one_letter_code
_entity_poly.pdbx_strand_id
1 'polypeptide(L)' 'MNPVDHPHGGGEGRAPIGREKPTTPWGYPALERRSRKRNKYSDNLILRR' A
#
# COMPACT_ATOMS: atom_id res chain seq x y z
N MET A 1 -3.15 -8.86 -14.38
CA MET A 1 -1.74 -9.05 -13.98
C MET A 1 -1.56 -10.49 -13.54
N ASN A 2 -0.37 -11.07 -13.73
CA ASN A 2 -0.11 -12.42 -13.26
C ASN A 2 0.29 -12.38 -11.77
N PRO A 3 0.18 -13.50 -11.04
CA PRO A 3 0.56 -13.57 -9.62
C PRO A 3 2.02 -13.16 -9.33
N VAL A 4 2.92 -13.31 -10.32
CA VAL A 4 4.33 -12.91 -10.21
C VAL A 4 4.52 -11.39 -10.29
N ASP A 5 3.63 -10.67 -10.96
CA ASP A 5 3.77 -9.24 -11.22
C ASP A 5 3.16 -8.38 -10.12
N HIS A 6 2.10 -8.89 -9.47
CA HIS A 6 1.35 -8.13 -8.47
C HIS A 6 0.73 -9.03 -7.41
N PRO A 7 0.69 -8.60 -6.14
CA PRO A 7 0.01 -9.35 -5.06
C PRO A 7 -1.50 -9.59 -5.23
N HIS A 8 -2.13 -8.99 -6.24
CA HIS A 8 -3.56 -9.17 -6.60
C HIS A 8 -3.71 -9.80 -8.00
N GLY A 9 -2.61 -10.28 -8.59
CA GLY A 9 -2.63 -10.91 -9.90
C GLY A 9 -3.15 -12.34 -9.85
N GLY A 10 -3.73 -12.79 -10.95
CA GLY A 10 -4.35 -14.11 -11.09
C GLY A 10 -5.88 -14.11 -10.99
N GLY A 11 -6.46 -15.31 -11.08
CA GLY A 11 -7.89 -15.55 -11.21
C GLY A 11 -8.28 -15.96 -12.62
N GLU A 12 -9.22 -16.89 -12.74
CA GLU A 12 -9.74 -17.40 -14.02
C GLU A 12 -10.56 -16.35 -14.80
N GLY A 13 -10.91 -15.24 -14.14
CA GLY A 13 -11.64 -14.10 -14.69
C GLY A 13 -11.43 -12.85 -13.84
N ARG A 14 -12.50 -12.09 -13.58
CA ARG A 14 -12.41 -10.98 -12.61
C ARG A 14 -12.29 -11.52 -11.19
N ALA A 15 -11.15 -11.28 -10.55
CA ALA A 15 -10.91 -11.68 -9.17
C ALA A 15 -11.04 -10.50 -8.19
N PRO A 16 -11.60 -10.72 -6.99
CA PRO A 16 -11.48 -9.80 -5.87
C PRO A 16 -10.02 -9.79 -5.35
N ILE A 17 -9.71 -8.86 -4.44
CA ILE A 17 -8.34 -8.65 -3.92
C ILE A 17 -7.75 -9.90 -3.22
N GLY A 18 -8.59 -10.71 -2.58
CA GLY A 18 -8.17 -11.97 -1.95
C GLY A 18 -7.21 -11.82 -0.75
N ARG A 19 -7.05 -10.59 -0.22
CA ARG A 19 -6.24 -10.26 0.96
C ARG A 19 -7.06 -9.35 1.89
N GLU A 20 -6.70 -9.34 3.18
CA GLU A 20 -7.36 -8.50 4.18
C GLU A 20 -7.30 -7.01 3.83
N LYS A 21 -6.17 -6.55 3.25
CA LYS A 21 -5.95 -5.17 2.83
C LYS A 21 -5.42 -5.09 1.41
N PRO A 22 -5.79 -4.05 0.64
CA PRO A 22 -5.17 -3.80 -0.65
C PRO A 22 -3.68 -3.52 -0.48
N THR A 23 -2.88 -4.08 -1.36
CA THR A 23 -1.43 -3.99 -1.34
C THR A 23 -0.88 -3.31 -2.60
N THR A 24 0.26 -2.67 -2.45
CA THR A 24 1.07 -2.15 -3.56
C THR A 24 1.74 -3.30 -4.31
N PRO A 25 2.32 -3.08 -5.50
CA PRO A 25 3.07 -4.11 -6.22
C PRO A 25 4.21 -4.74 -5.39
N TRP A 26 4.72 -4.00 -4.40
CA TRP A 26 5.80 -4.44 -3.50
C TRP A 26 5.30 -5.00 -2.16
N GLY A 27 4.01 -5.28 -2.03
CA GLY A 27 3.44 -5.95 -0.85
C GLY A 27 3.17 -5.05 0.36
N TYR A 28 3.31 -3.72 0.24
CA TYR A 28 2.96 -2.81 1.33
C TYR A 28 1.45 -2.50 1.34
N PRO A 29 0.84 -2.22 2.50
CA PRO A 29 -0.54 -1.76 2.54
C PRO A 29 -0.72 -0.47 1.73
N ALA A 30 -1.67 -0.48 0.80
CA ALA A 30 -1.97 0.66 -0.06
C ALA A 30 -2.82 1.73 0.65
N LEU A 31 -3.62 1.30 1.63
CA LEU A 31 -4.49 2.17 2.42
C LEU A 31 -3.99 2.30 3.86
N GLU A 32 -4.33 3.42 4.50
CA GLU A 32 -4.16 3.72 5.93
C GLU A 32 -2.72 3.78 6.46
N ARG A 33 -1.72 3.36 5.68
CA ARG A 33 -0.32 3.41 6.09
C ARG A 33 0.28 4.80 5.89
N ARG A 34 0.57 5.47 7.01
CA ARG A 34 1.32 6.73 7.02
C ARG A 34 2.78 6.47 6.58
N SER A 35 3.18 7.03 5.44
CA SER A 35 4.54 6.85 4.87
C SER A 35 5.55 7.92 5.28
N ARG A 36 5.11 9.03 5.89
CA ARG A 36 6.02 10.08 6.37
C ARG A 36 7.00 9.50 7.40
N LYS A 37 8.30 9.63 7.14
CA LYS A 37 9.37 9.25 8.08
C LYS A 37 9.18 10.00 9.41
N ARG A 38 9.21 9.27 10.52
CA ARG A 38 9.17 9.83 11.87
C ARG A 38 10.43 10.65 12.14
N ASN A 39 10.31 11.74 12.89
CA ASN A 39 11.41 12.62 13.30
C ASN A 39 12.14 13.25 12.11
N LYS A 40 11.40 13.69 11.10
CA LYS A 40 11.97 14.47 10.00
C LYS A 40 12.29 15.87 10.54
N TYR A 41 13.41 16.47 10.11
CA TYR A 41 13.80 17.83 10.52
C TYR A 41 12.69 18.88 10.33
N SER A 42 11.82 18.68 9.34
CA SER A 42 10.69 19.56 9.06
C SER A 42 9.44 19.28 9.91
N ASP A 43 9.46 18.32 10.83
CA ASP A 43 8.32 18.05 11.73
C ASP A 43 8.01 19.28 12.59
N ASN A 44 9.03 20.05 13.00
CA ASN A 44 8.87 21.29 13.77
C ASN A 44 8.15 22.40 12.99
N LEU A 45 8.05 22.28 11.66
CA LEU A 45 7.40 23.27 10.80
C LEU A 45 5.92 22.93 10.51
N ILE A 46 5.41 21.80 11.01
CA ILE A 46 4.04 21.34 10.74
C ILE A 46 3.11 21.79 11.87
N LEU A 47 2.15 22.66 11.56
CA LEU A 47 1.17 23.16 12.55
C LEU A 47 0.00 22.18 12.80
N ARG A 48 -0.49 21.47 11.77
CA ARG A 48 -1.59 20.49 11.90
C ARG A 48 -1.50 19.42 10.81
N ARG A 49 -2.15 18.27 11.06
CA ARG A 49 -2.28 17.13 10.15
C ARG A 49 -3.72 16.93 9.72
#